data_AF-A0A955YJ21-F1
#
_entry.id   AF-A0A955YJ21-F1
#
_cell.length_a   1.000
_cell.length_b   1.000
_cell.length_c   1.000
_cell.angle_alpha   90.00
_cell.angle_beta   90.00
_cell.angle_gamma   90.00
#
_symmetry.space_group_name_H-M   'P 1'
#
loop_
_entity.id
_entity.type
_entity.pdbx_description
1 polymer ?
#
loop_
_entity_poly.entity_id
_entity_poly.type
_entity_poly.pdbx_seq_one_letter_code
_entity_poly.pdbx_strand_id
1 'polypeptide(L)'
;MSKLSSLIHSTSSTIEDIGTYLDGLTHSSRMQALSTTSRDDQRTLWEKASSDAGRITLEHFLPASVPALRPVVHHGRNTLPLPDAQKFFRKPMLRPNDGSARAFGYNDAPSEPLVGPGYFVLVSTAGNTKWAPRGAWVVDYFQHPDGAVAPQWPRVRPNSEGLQRFIYMGTRDFMRRVS
;
A
#
# COMPACT_ATOMS: atom_id res chain seq x y z
N MET A 1 -25.50 5.34 -0.30
CA MET A 1 -24.19 5.37 0.40
C MET A 1 -23.91 3.94 0.89
N SER A 2 -22.72 3.39 0.65
CA SER A 2 -22.41 2.02 1.09
C SER A 2 -22.19 1.95 2.60
N LYS A 3 -22.29 0.76 3.21
CA LYS A 3 -22.03 0.58 4.66
C LYS A 3 -20.65 1.09 5.07
N LEU A 4 -19.62 0.82 4.25
CA LEU A 4 -18.26 1.30 4.50
C LEU A 4 -18.19 2.84 4.47
N SER A 5 -18.78 3.47 3.46
CA SER A 5 -18.82 4.94 3.38
C SER A 5 -19.58 5.55 4.57
N SER A 6 -20.70 4.96 5.00
CA SER A 6 -21.40 5.40 6.22
C SER A 6 -20.56 5.30 7.48
N LEU A 7 -19.75 4.25 7.66
CA LEU A 7 -18.82 4.14 8.79
C LEU A 7 -17.70 5.18 8.70
N ILE A 8 -17.15 5.40 7.51
CA ILE A 8 -16.09 6.38 7.27
C ILE A 8 -16.56 7.81 7.60
N HIS A 9 -17.79 8.19 7.25
CA HIS A 9 -18.30 9.54 7.49
C HIS A 9 -18.99 9.74 8.85
N SER A 10 -19.23 8.66 9.58
CA SER A 10 -19.78 8.74 10.93
C SER A 10 -18.78 9.38 11.90
N THR A 11 -19.23 10.42 12.62
CA THR A 11 -18.45 11.05 13.70
C THR A 11 -18.30 10.14 14.92
N SER A 12 -19.21 9.17 15.10
CA SER A 12 -19.16 8.21 16.20
C SER A 12 -18.32 6.98 15.91
N SER A 13 -17.98 6.71 14.63
CA SER A 13 -17.18 5.56 14.25
C SER A 13 -15.68 5.87 14.33
N THR A 14 -14.96 5.02 15.05
CA THR A 14 -13.51 5.04 15.21
C THR A 14 -12.81 4.35 14.04
N ILE A 15 -11.47 4.43 13.98
CA ILE A 15 -10.72 3.68 12.97
C ILE A 15 -10.80 2.17 13.27
N GLU A 16 -10.87 1.79 14.55
CA GLU A 16 -11.04 0.42 15.03
C GLU A 16 -12.39 -0.17 14.64
N ASP A 17 -13.48 0.62 14.65
CA ASP A 17 -14.79 0.17 14.17
C ASP A 17 -14.76 -0.13 12.67
N ILE A 18 -14.07 0.71 11.89
CA ILE A 18 -13.89 0.52 10.45
C ILE A 18 -13.03 -0.73 10.20
N GLY A 19 -11.93 -0.89 10.95
CA GLY A 19 -11.06 -2.06 10.90
C GLY A 19 -11.83 -3.35 11.19
N THR A 20 -12.59 -3.38 12.29
CA THR A 20 -13.44 -4.51 12.71
C THR A 20 -14.45 -4.88 11.62
N TYR A 21 -15.12 -3.88 11.02
CA TYR A 21 -16.02 -4.12 9.91
C TYR A 21 -15.29 -4.76 8.72
N LEU A 22 -14.14 -4.23 8.33
CA LEU A 22 -13.38 -4.76 7.19
C LEU A 22 -12.84 -6.18 7.46
N ASP A 23 -12.38 -6.46 8.68
CA ASP A 23 -11.85 -7.76 9.12
C ASP A 23 -12.92 -8.84 9.21
N GLY A 24 -14.18 -8.45 9.46
CA GLY A 24 -15.33 -9.35 9.37
C GLY A 24 -15.77 -9.73 7.95
N LEU A 25 -15.20 -9.11 6.91
CA LEU A 25 -15.56 -9.40 5.52
C LEU A 25 -14.68 -10.50 4.92
N THR A 26 -15.26 -11.29 4.03
CA THR A 26 -14.47 -12.09 3.09
C THR A 26 -13.64 -11.18 2.18
N HIS A 27 -12.58 -11.71 1.56
CA HIS A 27 -11.77 -10.94 0.62
C HIS A 27 -12.60 -10.31 -0.51
N SER A 28 -13.50 -11.08 -1.14
CA SER A 28 -14.35 -10.58 -2.22
C SER A 28 -15.31 -9.48 -1.74
N SER A 29 -15.93 -9.65 -0.57
CA SER A 29 -16.79 -8.62 0.02
C SER A 29 -16.01 -7.35 0.40
N ARG A 30 -14.76 -7.49 0.86
CA ARG A 30 -13.87 -6.34 1.13
C ARG A 30 -13.55 -5.59 -0.16
N MET A 31 -13.20 -6.29 -1.23
CA MET A 31 -12.94 -5.67 -2.54
C MET A 31 -14.18 -4.96 -3.10
N GLN A 32 -15.37 -5.55 -2.93
CA GLN A 32 -16.64 -4.91 -3.30
C GLN A 32 -16.93 -3.67 -2.44
N ALA A 33 -16.70 -3.73 -1.12
CA ALA A 33 -16.87 -2.57 -0.25
C ALA A 33 -15.95 -1.43 -0.68
N LEU A 34 -14.66 -1.73 -0.95
CA LEU A 34 -13.69 -0.75 -1.45
C LEU A 34 -14.07 -0.19 -2.82
N SER A 35 -14.69 -0.97 -3.70
CA SER A 35 -15.08 -0.50 -5.04
C SER A 35 -16.12 0.63 -5.02
N THR A 36 -16.87 0.72 -3.93
CA THR A 36 -17.87 1.77 -3.71
C THR A 36 -17.31 3.06 -3.09
N THR A 37 -16.01 3.07 -2.72
CA THR A 37 -15.38 4.25 -2.12
C THR A 37 -15.04 5.32 -3.15
N SER A 38 -15.27 6.56 -2.75
CA SER A 38 -14.93 7.79 -3.44
C SER A 38 -13.58 8.35 -2.97
N ARG A 39 -13.11 9.41 -3.64
CA ARG A 39 -11.92 10.17 -3.20
C ARG A 39 -12.11 10.75 -1.79
N ASP A 40 -13.33 11.18 -1.48
CA ASP A 40 -13.64 11.80 -0.20
C ASP A 40 -13.68 10.78 0.94
N ASP A 41 -14.19 9.57 0.67
CA ASP A 41 -14.11 8.45 1.60
C ASP A 41 -12.65 8.12 1.95
N GLN A 42 -11.77 8.00 0.95
CA GLN A 42 -10.35 7.69 1.21
C GLN A 42 -9.62 8.81 1.96
N ARG A 43 -9.93 10.08 1.67
CA ARG A 43 -9.39 11.22 2.43
C ARG A 43 -9.83 11.16 3.89
N THR A 44 -11.12 10.95 4.13
CA THR A 44 -11.68 10.89 5.49
C THR A 44 -11.10 9.71 6.28
N LEU A 45 -10.97 8.55 5.62
CA LEU A 45 -10.33 7.37 6.21
C LEU A 45 -8.85 7.63 6.56
N TRP A 46 -8.11 8.31 5.68
CA TRP A 46 -6.72 8.69 5.93
C TRP A 46 -6.57 9.57 7.17
N GLU A 47 -7.47 10.53 7.36
CA GLU A 47 -7.45 11.40 8.54
C GLU A 47 -7.85 10.65 9.81
N LYS A 48 -8.87 9.80 9.78
CA LYS A 48 -9.23 8.96 10.94
C LYS A 48 -8.07 8.04 11.36
N ALA A 49 -7.37 7.48 10.39
CA ALA A 49 -6.21 6.61 10.61
C ALA A 49 -4.96 7.36 11.12
N SER A 50 -4.98 8.70 11.22
CA SER A 50 -3.85 9.50 11.73
C SER A 50 -3.48 9.13 13.17
N SER A 51 -4.48 8.83 14.00
CA SER A 51 -4.30 8.47 15.41
C SER A 51 -3.52 7.16 15.60
N ASP A 52 -3.62 6.24 14.65
CA ASP A 52 -2.97 4.93 14.68
C ASP A 52 -1.73 4.85 13.78
N ALA A 53 -1.32 5.96 13.16
CA ALA A 53 -0.21 6.03 12.20
C ALA A 53 1.12 5.52 12.77
N GLY A 54 1.29 5.52 14.11
CA GLY A 54 2.46 5.03 14.83
C GLY A 54 2.44 3.55 15.22
N ARG A 55 1.32 2.83 15.07
CA ARG A 55 1.18 1.43 15.49
C ARG A 55 1.41 0.40 14.38
N ILE A 56 1.61 0.85 13.15
CA ILE A 56 1.89 -0.05 12.03
C ILE A 56 3.36 -0.49 12.03
N THR A 57 3.58 -1.80 11.99
CA THR A 57 4.89 -2.45 11.98
C THR A 57 5.12 -3.19 10.65
N LEU A 58 6.35 -3.65 10.40
CA LEU A 58 6.66 -4.45 9.21
C LEU A 58 5.81 -5.73 9.11
N GLU A 59 5.40 -6.30 10.24
CA GLU A 59 4.62 -7.54 10.30
C GLU A 59 3.20 -7.37 9.74
N HIS A 60 2.67 -6.15 9.72
CA HIS A 60 1.39 -5.85 9.08
C HIS A 60 1.47 -5.98 7.56
N PHE A 61 2.66 -5.78 6.98
CA PHE A 61 2.91 -5.97 5.55
C PHE A 61 3.43 -7.38 5.24
N LEU A 62 4.28 -7.90 6.12
CA LEU A 62 5.03 -9.13 5.95
C LEU A 62 5.04 -9.91 7.27
N PRO A 63 4.01 -10.73 7.55
CA PRO A 63 3.96 -11.53 8.77
C PRO A 63 5.24 -12.34 8.97
N ALA A 64 5.69 -12.48 10.21
CA ALA A 64 6.94 -13.18 10.54
C ALA A 64 6.93 -14.66 10.10
N SER A 65 5.75 -15.26 9.95
CA SER A 65 5.57 -16.63 9.44
C SER A 65 5.88 -16.77 7.94
N VAL A 66 5.95 -15.67 7.19
CA VAL A 66 6.26 -15.68 5.76
C VAL A 66 7.79 -15.60 5.57
N PRO A 67 8.42 -16.61 4.93
CA PRO A 67 9.86 -16.62 4.76
C PRO A 67 10.34 -15.51 3.79
N ALA A 68 11.63 -15.20 3.85
CA ALA A 68 12.26 -14.29 2.89
C ALA A 68 12.01 -14.74 1.43
N LEU A 69 11.95 -13.78 0.52
CA LEU A 69 11.66 -13.96 -0.91
C LEU A 69 10.27 -14.54 -1.24
N ARG A 70 9.41 -14.82 -0.24
CA ARG A 70 8.01 -15.21 -0.46
C ARG A 70 7.12 -13.96 -0.52
N PRO A 71 6.42 -13.70 -1.64
CA PRO A 71 5.55 -12.54 -1.73
C PRO A 71 4.27 -12.63 -0.89
N VAL A 72 3.90 -11.52 -0.27
CA VAL A 72 2.57 -11.20 0.28
C VAL A 72 1.92 -10.16 -0.61
N VAL A 73 0.69 -10.40 -1.06
CA VAL A 73 0.01 -9.54 -2.03
C VAL A 73 -0.98 -8.61 -1.35
N HIS A 74 -0.67 -7.32 -1.37
CA HIS A 74 -1.57 -6.28 -0.86
C HIS A 74 -2.45 -5.74 -1.97
N HIS A 75 -3.76 -5.76 -1.79
CA HIS A 75 -4.70 -5.21 -2.76
C HIS A 75 -5.03 -3.76 -2.39
N GLY A 76 -5.04 -2.87 -3.37
CA GLY A 76 -5.27 -1.45 -3.18
C GLY A 76 -6.21 -0.86 -4.21
N ARG A 77 -6.73 0.33 -3.90
CA ARG A 77 -7.55 1.15 -4.79
C ARG A 77 -7.07 2.58 -4.72
N ASN A 78 -6.73 3.17 -5.86
CA ASN A 78 -6.32 4.57 -5.96
C ASN A 78 -7.53 5.50 -6.13
N THR A 79 -7.31 6.79 -5.88
CA THR A 79 -8.29 7.85 -6.16
C THR A 79 -8.03 8.57 -7.48
N LEU A 80 -7.20 8.02 -8.38
CA LEU A 80 -6.87 8.69 -9.63
C LEU A 80 -8.12 8.81 -10.52
N PRO A 81 -8.20 9.84 -11.38
CA PRO A 81 -9.32 10.01 -12.31
C PRO A 81 -9.23 9.02 -13.48
N LEU A 82 -9.29 7.72 -13.17
CA LEU A 82 -9.22 6.61 -14.11
C LEU A 82 -10.59 5.91 -14.20
N PRO A 83 -10.85 5.10 -15.25
CA PRO A 83 -11.96 4.15 -15.25
C PRO A 83 -11.88 3.21 -14.04
N ASP A 84 -13.02 2.77 -13.49
CA ASP A 84 -13.07 2.05 -12.21
C ASP A 84 -12.23 0.77 -12.18
N ALA A 85 -12.20 0.01 -13.29
CA ALA A 85 -11.38 -1.19 -13.41
C ALA A 85 -9.87 -0.91 -13.28
N GLN A 86 -9.42 0.31 -13.59
CA GLN A 86 -8.03 0.73 -13.51
C GLN A 86 -7.65 1.39 -12.17
N LYS A 87 -8.62 1.59 -11.27
CA LYS A 87 -8.35 2.12 -9.92
C LYS A 87 -7.78 1.06 -8.99
N PHE A 88 -8.00 -0.22 -9.29
CA PHE A 88 -7.48 -1.31 -8.48
C PHE A 88 -6.06 -1.69 -8.91
N PHE A 89 -5.25 -2.04 -7.91
CA PHE A 89 -3.88 -2.50 -8.10
C PHE A 89 -3.53 -3.52 -7.02
N ARG A 90 -2.43 -4.23 -7.23
CA ARG A 90 -1.80 -5.09 -6.25
C ARG A 90 -0.38 -4.60 -6.00
N LYS A 91 0.10 -4.79 -4.78
CA LYS A 91 1.49 -4.59 -4.39
C LYS A 91 2.02 -5.87 -3.78
N PRO A 92 2.53 -6.82 -4.58
CA PRO A 92 3.33 -7.91 -4.06
C PRO A 92 4.53 -7.33 -3.33
N MET A 93 4.72 -7.74 -2.07
CA MET A 93 5.84 -7.34 -1.23
C MET A 93 6.54 -8.58 -0.69
N LEU A 94 7.85 -8.55 -0.52
CA LEU A 94 8.60 -9.63 0.10
C LEU A 94 9.68 -9.09 1.02
N ARG A 95 10.09 -9.93 1.98
CA ARG A 95 11.25 -9.67 2.83
C ARG A 95 12.52 -10.01 2.04
N PRO A 96 13.52 -9.11 1.97
CA PRO A 96 14.82 -9.46 1.40
C PRO A 96 15.54 -10.51 2.27
N ASN A 97 16.38 -11.33 1.65
CA ASN A 97 17.18 -12.33 2.37
C ASN A 97 18.52 -11.75 2.87
N ASP A 98 18.46 -10.57 3.51
CA ASP A 98 19.62 -9.83 4.02
C ASP A 98 19.47 -9.45 5.51
N GLY A 99 18.36 -9.84 6.15
CA GLY A 99 18.06 -9.54 7.56
C GLY A 99 17.61 -8.10 7.83
N SER A 100 17.51 -7.24 6.81
CA SER A 100 17.12 -5.85 6.99
C SER A 100 15.63 -5.66 7.27
N ALA A 101 15.28 -4.62 8.02
CA ALA A 101 13.91 -4.25 8.36
C ALA A 101 13.24 -3.42 7.24
N ARG A 102 13.21 -3.94 6.02
CA ARG A 102 12.56 -3.35 4.84
C ARG A 102 11.80 -4.40 4.03
N ALA A 103 11.04 -3.96 3.04
CA ALA A 103 10.46 -4.85 2.03
C ALA A 103 10.80 -4.39 0.61
N PHE A 104 10.93 -5.33 -0.30
CA PHE A 104 10.91 -5.08 -1.73
C PHE A 104 9.50 -5.27 -2.27
N GLY A 105 9.09 -4.46 -3.22
CA GLY A 105 7.80 -4.62 -3.88
C GLY A 105 7.74 -3.89 -5.21
N TYR A 106 6.67 -4.16 -5.96
CA TYR A 106 6.36 -3.44 -7.19
C TYR A 106 4.85 -3.23 -7.32
N ASN A 107 4.45 -2.35 -8.22
CA ASN A 107 3.06 -2.04 -8.49
C ASN A 107 2.53 -2.91 -9.65
N ASP A 108 1.77 -3.94 -9.29
CA ASP A 108 1.07 -4.81 -10.23
C ASP A 108 -0.32 -4.23 -10.52
N ALA A 109 -0.37 -3.43 -11.58
CA ALA A 109 -1.58 -2.73 -12.02
C ALA A 109 -1.84 -3.02 -13.50
N PRO A 110 -3.07 -2.81 -14.00
CA PRO A 110 -3.39 -3.01 -15.42
C PRO A 110 -2.48 -2.26 -16.40
N SER A 111 -1.87 -1.15 -15.97
CA SER A 111 -0.94 -0.35 -16.77
C SER A 111 0.51 -0.87 -16.75
N GLU A 112 0.85 -1.83 -15.88
CA GLU A 112 2.22 -2.32 -15.69
C GLU A 112 2.92 -2.74 -16.99
N PRO A 113 2.29 -3.50 -17.91
CA PRO A 113 2.94 -3.92 -19.15
C PRO A 113 3.32 -2.74 -20.07
N LEU A 114 2.66 -1.59 -19.90
CA LEU A 114 2.90 -0.39 -20.69
C LEU A 114 3.91 0.55 -20.02
N VAL A 115 3.73 0.83 -18.73
CA VAL A 115 4.51 1.87 -18.04
C VAL A 115 5.73 1.32 -17.31
N GLY A 116 5.71 0.04 -16.96
CA GLY A 116 6.70 -0.62 -16.13
C GLY A 116 6.20 -0.96 -14.72
N PRO A 117 6.95 -1.80 -13.99
CA PRO A 117 6.53 -2.39 -12.73
C PRO A 117 6.46 -1.41 -11.56
N GLY A 118 7.12 -0.25 -11.60
CA GLY A 118 7.05 0.69 -10.49
C GLY A 118 7.61 0.09 -9.20
N TYR A 119 8.87 -0.36 -9.25
CA TYR A 119 9.52 -0.95 -8.09
C TYR A 119 9.65 0.04 -6.93
N PHE A 120 9.60 -0.45 -5.70
CA PHE A 120 9.76 0.36 -4.50
C PHE A 120 10.44 -0.42 -3.39
N VAL A 121 10.91 0.30 -2.37
CA VAL A 121 11.31 -0.26 -1.09
C VAL A 121 10.39 0.30 0.00
N LEU A 122 9.81 -0.58 0.81
CA LEU A 122 9.06 -0.20 2.01
C LEU A 122 10.06 -0.02 3.17
N VAL A 123 10.15 1.18 3.72
CA VAL A 123 11.07 1.51 4.82
C VAL A 123 10.36 2.20 5.97
N SER A 124 10.90 2.07 7.18
CA SER A 124 10.41 2.80 8.34
C SER A 124 10.72 4.29 8.19
N THR A 125 9.82 5.14 8.68
CA THR A 125 10.02 6.59 8.77
C THR A 125 10.57 7.03 10.13
N ALA A 126 10.81 6.09 11.05
CA ALA A 126 11.36 6.37 12.37
C ALA A 126 12.67 7.16 12.29
N GLY A 127 12.81 8.18 13.14
CA GLY A 127 13.96 9.09 13.14
C GLY A 127 13.91 10.20 12.08
N ASN A 128 13.02 10.14 11.09
CA ASN A 128 12.82 11.22 10.13
C ASN A 128 11.65 12.12 10.56
N THR A 129 11.97 13.30 11.12
CA THR A 129 10.98 14.24 11.67
C THR A 129 9.99 14.79 10.64
N LYS A 130 10.33 14.77 9.35
CA LYS A 130 9.43 15.20 8.26
C LYS A 130 8.48 14.09 7.81
N TRP A 131 8.85 12.83 8.02
CA TRP A 131 8.13 11.67 7.50
C TRP A 131 7.31 10.97 8.58
N ALA A 132 7.83 10.85 9.80
CA ALA A 132 7.16 10.19 10.90
C ALA A 132 5.72 10.69 11.15
N PRO A 133 5.41 12.01 11.10
CA PRO A 133 4.03 12.49 11.26
C PRO A 133 3.05 12.05 10.15
N ARG A 134 3.57 11.63 8.98
CA ARG A 134 2.75 11.22 7.83
C ARG A 134 2.36 9.74 7.91
N GLY A 135 3.19 8.90 8.53
CA GLY A 135 2.98 7.47 8.74
C GLY A 135 4.27 6.77 9.14
N ALA A 136 4.21 5.69 9.92
CA ALA A 136 5.41 4.99 10.43
C ALA A 136 6.21 4.22 9.35
N TRP A 137 5.60 3.99 8.19
CA TRP A 137 6.22 3.32 7.05
C TRP A 137 5.90 4.05 5.75
N VAL A 138 6.79 3.96 4.77
CA VAL A 138 6.64 4.59 3.47
C VAL A 138 7.06 3.64 2.35
N VAL A 139 6.23 3.53 1.33
CA VAL A 139 6.58 2.97 0.03
C VAL A 139 7.38 4.04 -0.72
N ASP A 140 8.68 3.86 -0.84
CA ASP A 140 9.59 4.84 -1.43
C ASP A 140 9.97 4.45 -2.87
N TYR A 141 9.34 5.10 -3.85
CA TYR A 141 9.61 4.86 -5.28
C TYR A 141 10.88 5.53 -5.79
N PHE A 142 11.60 6.26 -4.93
CA PHE A 142 12.98 6.66 -5.23
C PHE A 142 13.94 5.46 -5.15
N GLN A 143 13.55 4.43 -4.41
CA GLN A 143 14.32 3.21 -4.23
C GLN A 143 13.71 2.08 -5.07
N HIS A 144 14.52 1.08 -5.34
CA HIS A 144 14.12 -0.17 -5.97
C HIS A 144 14.92 -1.30 -5.30
N PRO A 145 14.50 -2.57 -5.47
CA PRO A 145 15.24 -3.69 -4.92
C PRO A 145 16.71 -3.68 -5.35
N ASP A 146 17.60 -3.75 -4.38
CA ASP A 146 19.06 -3.81 -4.55
C ASP A 146 19.61 -5.23 -4.33
N GLY A 147 18.71 -6.21 -4.18
CA GLY A 147 19.02 -7.62 -3.96
C GLY A 147 18.03 -8.55 -4.66
N ALA A 148 18.10 -9.84 -4.32
CA ALA A 148 17.25 -10.86 -4.90
C ALA A 148 15.75 -10.57 -4.65
N VAL A 149 14.93 -10.80 -5.66
CA VAL A 149 13.46 -10.78 -5.62
C VAL A 149 12.90 -12.13 -6.03
N ALA A 150 11.59 -12.31 -5.91
CA ALA A 150 10.95 -13.55 -6.34
C ALA A 150 11.15 -13.78 -7.86
N PRO A 151 11.53 -15.00 -8.31
CA PRO A 151 11.92 -15.25 -9.70
C PRO A 151 10.87 -14.88 -10.76
N GLN A 152 9.58 -14.94 -10.41
CA GLN A 152 8.47 -14.64 -11.31
C GLN A 152 8.14 -13.15 -11.43
N TRP A 153 8.83 -12.27 -10.69
CA TRP A 153 8.60 -10.84 -10.78
C TRP A 153 9.15 -10.27 -12.09
N PRO A 154 8.59 -9.15 -12.60
CA PRO A 154 9.16 -8.44 -13.74
C PRO A 154 10.63 -8.07 -13.49
N ARG A 155 11.43 -7.92 -14.54
CA ARG A 155 12.84 -7.51 -14.38
C ARG A 155 12.94 -6.22 -13.55
N VAL A 156 13.75 -6.25 -12.49
CA VAL A 156 14.01 -5.08 -11.64
C VAL A 156 14.66 -3.98 -12.46
N ARG A 157 14.08 -2.77 -12.38
CA ARG A 157 14.60 -1.53 -12.99
C ARG A 157 14.26 -0.33 -12.10
N PRO A 158 15.15 0.66 -11.97
CA PRO A 158 14.85 1.89 -11.25
C PRO A 158 13.75 2.70 -11.94
N ASN A 159 12.92 3.39 -11.15
CA ASN A 159 11.83 4.20 -11.70
C ASN A 159 12.29 5.40 -12.55
N SER A 160 13.58 5.72 -12.58
CA SER A 160 14.15 6.72 -13.50
C SER A 160 14.25 6.26 -14.96
N GLU A 161 14.11 4.96 -15.23
CA GLU A 161 14.19 4.38 -16.57
C GLU A 161 12.82 4.27 -17.25
N GLY A 162 12.72 4.62 -18.53
CA GLY A 162 11.51 4.40 -19.33
C GLY A 162 10.30 5.24 -18.89
N LEU A 163 9.09 4.74 -19.18
CA LEU A 163 7.85 5.48 -18.92
C LEU A 163 7.47 5.56 -17.43
N GLN A 164 7.95 4.62 -16.61
CA GLN A 164 7.74 4.64 -15.14
C GLN A 164 8.28 5.90 -14.47
N ARG A 165 9.20 6.64 -15.12
CA ARG A 165 9.67 7.96 -14.66
C ARG A 165 8.54 8.97 -14.48
N PHE A 166 7.51 8.93 -15.31
CA PHE A 166 6.41 9.90 -15.24
C PHE A 166 5.33 9.49 -14.25
N ILE A 167 5.37 8.25 -13.75
CA ILE A 167 4.32 7.67 -12.91
C ILE A 167 4.79 7.49 -11.47
N TYR A 168 5.96 6.87 -11.28
CA TYR A 168 6.44 6.44 -9.96
C TYR A 168 7.63 7.26 -9.46
N MET A 169 8.53 7.70 -10.33
CA MET A 169 9.70 8.48 -9.89
C MET A 169 9.24 9.76 -9.19
N GLY A 170 9.83 10.04 -8.02
CA GLY A 170 9.47 11.22 -7.24
C GLY A 170 8.33 11.01 -6.23
N THR A 171 7.68 9.84 -6.24
CA THR A 171 6.48 9.59 -5.42
C THR A 171 6.79 8.79 -4.15
N ARG A 172 5.93 8.94 -3.15
CA ARG A 172 5.98 8.22 -1.87
C ARG A 172 4.57 7.99 -1.35
N ASP A 173 4.25 6.75 -1.00
CA ASP A 173 2.99 6.42 -0.33
C ASP A 173 3.26 6.18 1.15
N PHE A 174 2.83 7.10 2.01
CA PHE A 174 2.92 6.93 3.46
C PHE A 174 1.80 6.00 3.93
N MET A 175 2.11 5.12 4.87
CA MET A 175 1.19 4.06 5.29
C MET A 175 0.63 4.37 6.69
N ARG A 176 -0.69 4.18 6.84
CA ARG A 176 -1.41 4.21 8.11
C ARG A 176 -2.28 2.96 8.20
N ARG A 177 -2.44 2.44 9.41
CA ARG A 177 -3.24 1.22 9.62
C ARG A 177 -4.73 1.53 9.56
N VAL A 178 -5.49 0.59 8.99
CA VAL A 178 -6.96 0.59 9.04
C VAL A 178 -7.46 -0.74 9.60
N SER A 179 -7.09 -1.86 8.97
CA SER A 179 -7.35 -3.22 9.47
C SER A 179 -6.06 -4.04 9.41
#